data_AF-A0A381PL18-F1
#
_entry.id   AF-A0A381PL18-F1
#
_cell.length_a   1.000
_cell.length_b   1.000
_cell.length_c   1.000
_cell.angle_alpha   90.00
_cell.angle_beta   90.00
_cell.angle_gamma   90.00
#
_symmetry.space_group_name_H-M   'P 1'
#
loop_
_entity.id
_entity.type
_entity.pdbx_description
1 polymer ?
#
loop_
_entity_poly.entity_id
_entity_poly.type
_entity_poly.pdbx_seq_one_letter_code
_entity_poly.pdbx_strand_id
1 'polypeptide(L)'
;VDWFQIEHPTARQLFSEDGASEIDAFVLYDMPGIEFTGSEPPARFLQPPDEYIENFSALLERGQGMVFLHHAIAGWPAWPSYAQIIGGHFSYQSIDENGLSRPDSGYRHEVRHAIDVVEIEHPVCAGLDPTFEIVDEVYLFTVFEEDVIPLMRSHHDFSADNFYSANLAIRGSRDSRRGWRHPDGSNLVAWAKRAGNSPIVYLQFGDGPDVYVDANYRRAVGNAISWVSSRDAHLWASDH
;
A
#
# COMPACT_ATOMS: atom_id res chain seq x y z
N VAL A 1 -9.32 -20.22 -5.26
CA VAL A 1 -8.91 -18.95 -5.90
C VAL A 1 -8.13 -19.34 -7.12
N ASP A 2 -8.70 -19.13 -8.30
CA ASP A 2 -7.96 -19.21 -9.56
C ASP A 2 -7.31 -17.85 -9.78
N TRP A 3 -6.05 -17.83 -10.20
CA TRP A 3 -5.28 -16.60 -10.32
C TRP A 3 -4.29 -16.66 -11.48
N PHE A 4 -3.90 -15.48 -11.95
CA PHE A 4 -2.81 -15.30 -12.89
C PHE A 4 -2.03 -14.03 -12.53
N GLN A 5 -0.77 -13.96 -12.95
CA GLN A 5 0.09 -12.80 -12.74
C GLN A 5 0.37 -12.11 -14.07
N ILE A 6 0.42 -10.79 -14.04
CA ILE A 6 0.85 -9.94 -15.14
C ILE A 6 1.69 -8.79 -14.58
N GLU A 7 2.70 -8.35 -15.34
CA GLU A 7 3.64 -7.32 -14.91
C GLU A 7 3.41 -6.00 -15.66
N HIS A 8 3.75 -4.88 -15.04
CA HIS A 8 3.82 -3.60 -15.74
C HIS A 8 4.97 -3.63 -16.77
N PRO A 9 4.81 -2.97 -17.94
CA PRO A 9 3.69 -2.11 -18.31
C PRO A 9 2.46 -2.84 -18.89
N THR A 10 2.53 -4.15 -19.14
CA THR A 10 1.48 -4.93 -19.82
C THR A 10 0.20 -5.03 -19.00
N ALA A 11 0.33 -5.12 -17.67
CA ALA A 11 -0.79 -5.17 -16.72
C ALA A 11 -1.80 -4.03 -16.90
N ARG A 12 -1.35 -2.88 -17.42
CA ARG A 12 -2.21 -1.71 -17.70
C ARG A 12 -3.41 -2.03 -18.59
N GLN A 13 -3.32 -3.03 -19.46
CA GLN A 13 -4.42 -3.44 -20.35
C GLN A 13 -5.60 -4.04 -19.58
N LEU A 14 -5.35 -4.65 -18.41
CA LEU A 14 -6.40 -5.19 -17.56
C LEU A 14 -7.15 -4.10 -16.80
N PHE A 15 -6.57 -2.91 -16.68
CA PHE A 15 -7.25 -1.77 -16.08
C PHE A 15 -8.16 -1.10 -17.12
N SER A 16 -9.17 -1.85 -17.56
CA SER A 16 -10.26 -1.45 -18.45
C SER A 16 -11.50 -2.29 -18.12
N GLU A 17 -12.70 -1.87 -18.53
CA GLU A 17 -13.91 -2.65 -18.30
C GLU A 17 -13.83 -4.04 -18.95
N ASP A 18 -13.40 -4.09 -20.22
CA ASP A 18 -13.24 -5.34 -20.95
C ASP A 18 -12.16 -6.22 -20.32
N GLY A 19 -10.99 -5.66 -20.02
CA GLY A 19 -9.85 -6.39 -19.48
C GLY A 19 -10.08 -6.96 -18.08
N ALA A 20 -10.98 -6.34 -17.31
CA ALA A 20 -11.32 -6.75 -15.95
C ALA A 20 -12.64 -7.54 -15.85
N SER A 21 -13.30 -7.82 -16.97
CA SER A 21 -14.64 -8.42 -16.99
C SER A 21 -14.74 -9.79 -16.30
N GLU A 22 -13.65 -10.56 -16.27
CA GLU A 22 -13.54 -11.86 -15.59
C GLU A 22 -12.69 -11.80 -14.31
N ILE A 23 -12.41 -10.59 -13.79
CA ILE A 23 -11.53 -10.38 -12.63
C ILE A 23 -12.36 -9.94 -11.42
N ASP A 24 -12.50 -10.82 -10.43
CA ASP A 24 -13.21 -10.50 -9.18
C ASP A 24 -12.42 -9.58 -8.24
N ALA A 25 -11.08 -9.63 -8.29
CA ALA A 25 -10.21 -8.79 -7.49
C ALA A 25 -8.86 -8.53 -8.17
N PHE A 26 -8.36 -7.31 -8.03
CA PHE A 26 -6.96 -6.98 -8.32
C PHE A 26 -6.13 -7.11 -7.05
N VAL A 27 -4.99 -7.79 -7.14
CA VAL A 27 -3.97 -7.81 -6.08
C VAL A 27 -2.73 -7.10 -6.62
N LEU A 28 -2.45 -5.91 -6.11
CA LEU A 28 -1.39 -5.04 -6.58
C LEU A 28 -0.21 -5.10 -5.61
N TYR A 29 0.98 -5.43 -6.11
CA TYR A 29 2.24 -5.43 -5.35
C TYR A 29 3.27 -4.46 -5.91
N ASP A 30 3.25 -4.20 -7.22
CA ASP A 30 4.25 -3.37 -7.91
C ASP A 30 4.05 -1.86 -7.66
N MET A 31 5.08 -1.05 -7.95
CA MET A 31 5.11 0.40 -7.77
C MET A 31 5.31 1.15 -9.11
N PRO A 32 4.33 1.09 -10.03
CA PRO A 32 4.46 1.73 -11.34
C PRO A 32 4.60 3.26 -11.23
N GLY A 33 5.12 3.90 -12.27
CA GLY A 33 5.24 5.37 -12.31
C GLY A 33 6.51 5.94 -11.66
N ILE A 34 7.47 5.08 -11.29
CA ILE A 34 8.78 5.49 -10.76
C ILE A 34 9.90 5.00 -11.70
N GLU A 35 10.80 5.90 -12.06
CA GLU A 35 12.08 5.59 -12.71
C GLU A 35 13.22 5.98 -11.75
N PHE A 36 13.96 5.01 -11.21
CA PHE A 36 15.20 5.28 -10.47
C PHE A 36 16.34 5.59 -11.44
N THR A 37 16.86 6.81 -11.42
CA THR A 37 17.75 7.28 -12.50
C THR A 37 19.22 6.96 -12.26
N GLY A 38 19.61 6.64 -11.02
CA GLY A 38 21.01 6.56 -10.60
C GLY A 38 21.78 7.89 -10.71
N SER A 39 21.07 9.02 -10.84
CA SER A 39 21.62 10.37 -11.07
C SER A 39 20.82 11.44 -10.30
N GLU A 40 21.00 12.73 -10.59
CA GLU A 40 20.11 13.80 -10.09
C GLU A 40 19.08 14.17 -11.17
N PRO A 41 17.76 14.13 -10.88
CA PRO A 41 17.14 13.69 -9.62
C PRO A 41 17.21 12.16 -9.45
N PRO A 42 17.28 11.63 -8.21
CA PRO A 42 17.47 10.18 -7.95
C PRO A 42 16.30 9.31 -8.39
N ALA A 43 15.09 9.88 -8.43
CA ALA A 43 13.95 9.29 -9.10
C ALA A 43 13.28 10.32 -10.03
N ARG A 44 12.60 9.83 -11.05
CA ARG A 44 11.64 10.58 -11.85
C ARG A 44 10.27 9.95 -11.66
N PHE A 45 9.28 10.79 -11.39
CA PHE A 45 7.90 10.38 -11.24
C PHE A 45 7.15 10.63 -12.53
N LEU A 46 6.59 9.56 -13.10
CA LEU A 46 5.92 9.56 -14.39
C LEU A 46 4.40 9.66 -14.16
N GLN A 47 3.74 10.52 -14.93
CA GLN A 47 2.28 10.53 -14.97
C GLN A 47 1.77 9.21 -15.58
N PRO A 48 0.72 8.59 -15.01
CA PRO A 48 -0.01 7.56 -15.73
C PRO A 48 -0.62 8.16 -17.00
N PRO A 49 -0.74 7.37 -18.09
CA PRO A 49 -1.49 7.82 -19.27
C PRO A 49 -2.93 8.20 -18.91
N ASP A 50 -3.49 9.22 -19.57
CA ASP A 50 -4.87 9.68 -19.29
C ASP A 50 -5.90 8.55 -19.39
N GLU A 51 -5.79 7.70 -20.41
CA GLU A 51 -6.65 6.51 -20.58
C GLU A 51 -6.56 5.54 -19.39
N TYR A 52 -5.38 5.40 -18.78
CA TYR A 52 -5.23 4.58 -17.57
C TYR A 52 -5.96 5.21 -16.39
N ILE A 53 -5.87 6.54 -16.21
CA ILE A 53 -6.57 7.26 -15.14
C ILE A 53 -8.09 7.11 -15.32
N GLU A 54 -8.59 7.34 -16.52
CA GLU A 54 -10.02 7.22 -16.86
C GLU A 54 -10.53 5.82 -16.59
N ASN A 55 -9.84 4.80 -17.12
CA ASN A 55 -10.27 3.42 -16.94
C ASN A 55 -10.18 2.97 -15.49
N PHE A 56 -9.09 3.27 -14.79
CA PHE A 56 -8.94 2.93 -13.36
C PHE A 56 -10.07 3.55 -12.54
N SER A 57 -10.42 4.81 -12.81
CA SER A 57 -11.54 5.51 -12.17
C SER A 57 -12.87 4.82 -12.48
N ALA A 58 -13.10 4.38 -13.72
CA ALA A 58 -14.30 3.62 -14.07
C ALA A 58 -14.39 2.27 -13.34
N LEU A 59 -13.27 1.57 -13.14
CA LEU A 59 -13.27 0.36 -12.30
C LEU A 59 -13.67 0.68 -10.87
N LEU A 60 -13.15 1.80 -10.33
CA LEU A 60 -13.47 2.23 -8.97
C LEU A 60 -14.96 2.51 -8.81
N GLU A 61 -15.55 3.21 -9.77
CA GLU A 61 -16.98 3.54 -9.77
C GLU A 61 -17.89 2.33 -9.98
N ARG A 62 -17.48 1.31 -10.76
CA ARG A 62 -18.28 0.06 -10.83
C ARG A 62 -18.15 -0.81 -9.58
N GLY A 63 -17.20 -0.50 -8.70
CA GLY A 63 -16.97 -1.24 -7.46
C GLY A 63 -15.98 -2.40 -7.55
N GLN A 64 -15.01 -2.37 -8.46
CA GLN A 64 -13.98 -3.39 -8.56
C GLN A 64 -13.20 -3.60 -7.24
N GLY A 65 -13.18 -4.82 -6.71
CA GLY A 65 -12.42 -5.14 -5.50
C GLY A 65 -10.91 -5.03 -5.71
N MET A 66 -10.19 -4.39 -4.78
CA MET A 66 -8.73 -4.19 -4.88
C MET A 66 -8.01 -4.44 -3.54
N VAL A 67 -6.91 -5.19 -3.60
CA VAL A 67 -5.98 -5.40 -2.50
C VAL A 67 -4.63 -4.83 -2.90
N PHE A 68 -4.10 -3.90 -2.11
CA PHE A 68 -2.79 -3.29 -2.29
C PHE A 68 -1.83 -3.86 -1.24
N LEU A 69 -0.69 -4.34 -1.70
CA LEU A 69 0.32 -4.97 -0.86
C LEU A 69 1.61 -4.16 -0.91
N HIS A 70 2.20 -3.94 0.26
CA HIS A 70 3.59 -3.54 0.42
C HIS A 70 4.05 -2.38 -0.48
N HIS A 71 4.79 -2.64 -1.58
CA HIS A 71 5.31 -1.58 -2.45
C HIS A 71 4.21 -0.83 -3.22
N ALA A 72 3.01 -1.39 -3.36
CA ALA A 72 1.92 -0.76 -4.10
C ALA A 72 1.56 0.64 -3.56
N ILE A 73 1.83 0.91 -2.28
CA ILE A 73 1.64 2.24 -1.66
C ILE A 73 2.53 3.35 -2.24
N ALA A 74 3.61 2.98 -2.94
CA ALA A 74 4.54 3.90 -3.59
C ALA A 74 4.16 4.17 -5.06
N GLY A 75 3.17 3.45 -5.61
CA GLY A 75 2.78 3.57 -7.01
C GLY A 75 2.29 4.97 -7.41
N TRP A 76 2.42 5.27 -8.69
CA TRP A 76 1.97 6.50 -9.36
C TRP A 76 2.16 7.80 -8.55
N PRO A 77 3.37 8.12 -8.07
CA PRO A 77 3.58 9.28 -7.19
C PRO A 77 3.31 10.63 -7.87
N ALA A 78 3.32 10.69 -9.21
CA ALA A 78 2.93 11.88 -9.96
C ALA A 78 1.41 12.10 -10.05
N TRP A 79 0.59 11.11 -9.65
CA TRP A 79 -0.87 11.17 -9.64
C TRP A 79 -1.39 11.18 -8.19
N PRO A 80 -1.58 12.36 -7.57
CA PRO A 80 -1.94 12.46 -6.15
C PRO A 80 -3.21 11.71 -5.74
N SER A 81 -4.16 11.53 -6.66
CA SER A 81 -5.37 10.75 -6.38
C SER A 81 -5.08 9.28 -6.09
N TYR A 82 -3.97 8.72 -6.57
CA TYR A 82 -3.59 7.33 -6.26
C TYR A 82 -3.36 7.13 -4.75
N ALA A 83 -2.68 8.08 -4.10
CA ALA A 83 -2.52 8.08 -2.65
C ALA A 83 -3.88 8.15 -1.93
N GLN A 84 -4.81 8.96 -2.46
CA GLN A 84 -6.17 9.07 -1.91
C GLN A 84 -6.97 7.78 -2.08
N ILE A 85 -6.80 7.08 -3.21
CA ILE A 85 -7.45 5.79 -3.47
C ILE A 85 -7.00 4.75 -2.44
N ILE A 86 -5.69 4.66 -2.15
CA ILE A 86 -5.15 3.64 -1.24
C ILE A 86 -5.31 4.04 0.24
N GLY A 87 -5.21 5.34 0.57
CA GLY A 87 -5.24 5.83 1.95
C GLY A 87 -3.86 6.16 2.55
N GLY A 88 -2.86 6.39 1.72
CA GLY A 88 -1.50 6.75 2.13
C GLY A 88 -0.55 6.84 0.95
N HIS A 89 0.69 7.25 1.19
CA HIS A 89 1.74 7.23 0.17
C HIS A 89 3.14 7.06 0.77
N PHE A 90 3.96 6.27 0.09
CA PHE A 90 5.39 6.18 0.33
C PHE A 90 6.13 6.98 -0.74
N SER A 91 7.09 7.82 -0.33
CA SER A 91 7.85 8.66 -1.26
C SER A 91 9.34 8.39 -1.16
N TYR A 92 9.99 8.18 -2.32
CA TYR A 92 11.43 8.04 -2.43
C TYR A 92 12.19 9.37 -2.53
N GLN A 93 11.48 10.48 -2.59
CA GLN A 93 12.04 11.83 -2.66
C GLN A 93 11.24 12.78 -1.78
N SER A 94 11.91 13.78 -1.20
CA SER A 94 11.20 14.89 -0.59
C SER A 94 10.37 15.63 -1.64
N ILE A 95 9.16 16.00 -1.27
CA ILE A 95 8.26 16.77 -2.12
C ILE A 95 8.18 18.17 -1.52
N ASP A 96 8.58 19.17 -2.30
CA ASP A 96 8.42 20.58 -1.96
C ASP A 96 7.15 21.11 -2.66
N GLU A 97 6.03 21.14 -1.95
CA GLU A 97 4.76 21.65 -2.46
C GLU A 97 4.32 22.87 -1.65
N ASN A 98 4.09 24.00 -2.32
CA ASN A 98 3.58 25.24 -1.72
C ASN A 98 4.38 25.73 -0.48
N GLY A 99 5.69 25.46 -0.44
CA GLY A 99 6.57 25.83 0.67
C GLY A 99 6.54 24.88 1.87
N LEU A 100 5.78 23.78 1.80
CA LEU A 100 5.83 22.68 2.75
C LEU A 100 6.72 21.57 2.17
N SER A 101 7.90 21.38 2.78
CA SER A 101 8.77 20.26 2.44
C SER A 101 8.29 19.03 3.20
N ARG A 102 7.80 18.02 2.47
CA ARG A 102 7.55 16.69 3.03
C ARG A 102 8.81 15.86 2.84
N PRO A 103 9.37 15.25 3.91
CA PRO A 103 10.52 14.38 3.77
C PRO A 103 10.17 13.14 2.93
N ASP A 104 11.20 12.51 2.36
CA ASP A 104 11.07 11.15 1.85
C ASP A 104 10.73 10.18 2.98
N SER A 105 10.08 9.08 2.63
CA SER A 105 9.66 8.03 3.56
C SER A 105 10.85 7.24 4.11
N GLY A 106 10.63 6.61 5.26
CA GLY A 106 11.57 5.73 5.90
C GLY A 106 11.23 4.26 5.74
N TYR A 107 12.25 3.43 5.81
CA TYR A 107 12.10 1.98 5.83
C TYR A 107 13.04 1.34 6.85
N ARG A 108 12.72 0.12 7.27
CA ARG A 108 13.65 -0.76 7.98
C ARG A 108 13.28 -2.22 7.75
N HIS A 109 14.19 -2.96 7.11
CA HIS A 109 14.04 -4.38 6.84
C HIS A 109 14.19 -5.24 8.10
N GLU A 110 13.70 -6.47 8.03
CA GLU A 110 13.93 -7.56 8.99
C GLU A 110 13.59 -7.21 10.44
N VAL A 111 12.54 -6.42 10.66
CA VAL A 111 12.08 -6.04 11.99
C VAL A 111 11.16 -7.11 12.54
N ARG A 112 11.54 -7.71 13.67
CA ARG A 112 10.62 -8.49 14.51
C ARG A 112 9.78 -7.56 15.36
N HIS A 113 8.46 -7.67 15.24
CA HIS A 113 7.53 -6.85 16.01
C HIS A 113 6.17 -7.54 16.19
N ALA A 114 5.45 -7.13 17.24
CA ALA A 114 4.09 -7.58 17.50
C ALA A 114 3.07 -6.69 16.77
N ILE A 115 2.00 -7.32 16.30
CA ILE A 115 0.87 -6.72 15.61
C ILE A 115 -0.39 -7.00 16.41
N ASP A 116 -1.14 -5.94 16.74
CA ASP A 116 -2.50 -6.06 17.27
C ASP A 116 -3.53 -5.96 16.14
N VAL A 117 -4.49 -6.88 16.15
CA VAL A 117 -5.69 -6.81 15.33
C VAL A 117 -6.70 -5.92 16.07
N VAL A 118 -6.90 -4.70 15.56
CA VAL A 118 -7.71 -3.67 16.25
C VAL A 118 -9.17 -3.66 15.82
N GLU A 119 -9.50 -4.29 14.69
CA GLU A 119 -10.87 -4.51 14.23
C GLU A 119 -11.09 -6.00 13.96
N ILE A 120 -11.29 -6.76 15.03
CA ILE A 120 -11.34 -8.24 15.01
C ILE A 120 -12.59 -8.78 14.28
N GLU A 121 -13.68 -8.01 14.24
CA GLU A 121 -14.93 -8.40 13.59
C GLU A 121 -14.90 -8.16 12.08
N HIS A 122 -13.91 -7.42 11.56
CA HIS A 122 -13.78 -7.20 10.13
C HIS A 122 -13.49 -8.52 9.41
N PRO A 123 -14.15 -8.85 8.28
CA PRO A 123 -13.91 -10.11 7.57
C PRO A 123 -12.45 -10.35 7.15
N VAL A 124 -11.68 -9.29 6.87
CA VAL A 124 -10.24 -9.36 6.60
C VAL A 124 -9.46 -9.95 7.78
N CYS A 125 -9.90 -9.68 9.01
CA CYS A 125 -9.28 -10.11 10.26
C CYS A 125 -9.80 -11.48 10.76
N ALA A 126 -10.74 -12.09 10.05
CA ALA A 126 -11.40 -13.31 10.49
C ALA A 126 -10.40 -14.46 10.74
N GLY A 127 -10.39 -14.96 11.97
CA GLY A 127 -9.54 -16.08 12.40
C GLY A 127 -8.06 -15.74 12.52
N LEU A 128 -7.67 -14.46 12.50
CA LEU A 128 -6.34 -14.05 12.93
C LEU A 128 -6.22 -14.16 14.45
N ASP A 129 -5.00 -14.38 14.94
CA ASP A 129 -4.73 -14.21 16.37
C ASP A 129 -4.91 -12.74 16.74
N PRO A 130 -5.53 -12.40 17.90
CA PRO A 130 -5.74 -11.00 18.30
C PRO A 130 -4.45 -10.18 18.37
N THR A 131 -3.35 -10.85 18.71
CA THR A 131 -1.99 -10.31 18.64
C THR A 131 -1.06 -11.41 18.12
N PHE A 132 -0.18 -11.08 17.17
CA PHE A 132 0.83 -12.01 16.64
C PHE A 132 2.17 -11.32 16.37
N GLU A 133 3.26 -12.08 16.40
CA GLU A 133 4.58 -11.58 16.00
C GLU A 133 4.84 -11.87 14.53
N ILE A 134 5.46 -10.90 13.85
CA ILE A 134 5.88 -11.02 12.45
C ILE A 134 7.31 -10.50 12.29
N VAL A 135 8.00 -10.95 11.24
CA VAL A 135 9.29 -10.41 10.80
C VAL A 135 9.13 -9.90 9.39
N ASP A 136 9.26 -8.59 9.19
CA ASP A 136 9.10 -7.97 7.88
C ASP A 136 9.77 -6.59 7.82
N GLU A 137 9.68 -5.93 6.67
CA GLU A 137 9.97 -4.50 6.55
C GLU A 137 8.84 -3.64 7.16
N VAL A 138 9.23 -2.55 7.84
CA VAL A 138 8.32 -1.51 8.33
C VAL A 138 8.56 -0.18 7.62
N TYR A 139 7.48 0.57 7.37
CA TYR A 139 7.54 1.89 6.75
C TYR A 139 7.24 3.03 7.71
N LEU A 140 7.99 4.11 7.56
CA LEU A 140 7.70 5.42 8.14
C LEU A 140 7.25 6.34 7.00
N PHE A 141 5.95 6.43 6.79
CA PHE A 141 5.35 7.04 5.61
C PHE A 141 4.03 7.73 5.97
N THR A 142 3.43 8.42 5.00
CA THR A 142 2.16 9.12 5.24
C THR A 142 1.01 8.13 5.16
N VAL A 143 0.23 8.05 6.24
CA VAL A 143 -1.05 7.32 6.31
C VAL A 143 -2.16 8.33 6.54
N PHE A 144 -3.25 8.25 5.78
CA PHE A 144 -4.43 9.10 5.95
C PHE A 144 -5.38 8.47 6.97
N GLU A 145 -4.98 8.47 8.25
CA GLU A 145 -5.71 7.75 9.30
C GLU A 145 -7.19 8.12 9.43
N GLU A 146 -7.55 9.38 9.11
CA GLU A 146 -8.94 9.84 9.17
C GLU A 146 -9.82 9.27 8.04
N ASP A 147 -9.21 8.76 6.97
CA ASP A 147 -9.90 8.30 5.75
C ASP A 147 -9.97 6.77 5.62
N VAL A 148 -9.57 6.04 6.67
CA VAL A 148 -9.44 4.57 6.63
C VAL A 148 -10.01 3.89 7.87
N ILE A 149 -10.45 2.64 7.71
CA ILE A 149 -10.83 1.76 8.81
C ILE A 149 -9.58 1.00 9.26
N PRO A 150 -9.06 1.25 10.47
CA PRO A 150 -7.86 0.58 10.94
C PRO A 150 -8.13 -0.90 11.19
N LEU A 151 -7.30 -1.78 10.64
CA LEU A 151 -7.42 -3.23 10.84
C LEU A 151 -6.35 -3.78 11.77
N MET A 152 -5.09 -3.35 11.59
CA MET A 152 -3.97 -3.84 12.39
C MET A 152 -2.96 -2.74 12.70
N ARG A 153 -2.44 -2.75 13.94
CA ARG A 153 -1.42 -1.79 14.41
C ARG A 153 -0.17 -2.51 14.89
N SER A 154 0.98 -1.91 14.58
CA SER A 154 2.30 -2.40 14.96
C SER A 154 2.74 -1.85 16.33
N HIS A 155 3.45 -2.67 17.10
CA HIS A 155 4.13 -2.29 18.34
C HIS A 155 5.54 -1.72 18.11
N HIS A 156 5.99 -1.62 16.86
CA HIS A 156 7.24 -0.92 16.53
C HIS A 156 7.14 0.57 16.88
N ASP A 157 8.26 1.19 17.22
CA ASP A 157 8.32 2.64 17.50
C ASP A 157 8.54 3.42 16.21
N PHE A 158 7.49 4.09 15.73
CA PHE A 158 7.45 4.85 14.46
C PHE A 158 8.07 6.26 14.57
N SER A 159 9.17 6.38 15.31
CA SER A 159 10.02 7.57 15.35
C SER A 159 11.20 7.44 14.38
N ALA A 160 11.66 8.56 13.81
CA ALA A 160 12.69 8.57 12.76
C ALA A 160 14.01 7.88 13.13
N ASP A 161 14.34 7.77 14.43
CA ASP A 161 15.55 7.10 14.91
C ASP A 161 15.55 5.59 14.64
N ASN A 162 14.36 5.00 14.43
CA ASN A 162 14.19 3.60 14.15
C ASN A 162 14.13 3.27 12.65
N PHE A 163 14.32 4.23 11.75
CA PHE A 163 14.21 4.05 10.29
C PHE A 163 15.42 4.61 9.54
N TYR A 164 15.50 4.26 8.25
CA TYR A 164 16.46 4.78 7.29
C TYR A 164 15.75 5.49 6.15
N SER A 165 16.38 6.52 5.57
CA SER A 165 15.82 7.31 4.47
C SER A 165 15.79 6.49 3.18
N ALA A 166 14.60 6.41 2.56
CA ALA A 166 14.43 5.80 1.25
C ALA A 166 15.22 6.57 0.18
N ASN A 167 15.27 7.91 0.29
CA ASN A 167 16.04 8.75 -0.62
C ASN A 167 17.54 8.45 -0.56
N LEU A 168 18.11 8.32 0.64
CA LEU A 168 19.51 7.95 0.82
C LEU A 168 19.79 6.55 0.27
N ALA A 169 18.85 5.61 0.43
CA ALA A 169 18.97 4.26 -0.08
C ALA A 169 19.07 4.21 -1.61
N ILE A 170 18.17 4.90 -2.33
CA ILE A 170 18.20 4.95 -3.81
C ILE A 170 19.39 5.75 -4.36
N ARG A 171 20.07 6.51 -3.50
CA ARG A 171 21.35 7.19 -3.78
C ARG A 171 22.58 6.32 -3.46
N GLY A 172 22.39 5.07 -3.06
CA GLY A 172 23.46 4.12 -2.73
C GLY A 172 23.96 4.19 -1.29
N SER A 173 23.38 5.02 -0.44
CA SER A 173 23.65 5.07 1.01
C SER A 173 22.57 4.31 1.77
N ARG A 174 22.50 2.99 1.55
CA ARG A 174 21.57 2.10 2.26
C ARG A 174 21.76 2.17 3.78
N ASP A 175 20.69 1.90 4.51
CA ASP A 175 20.66 1.84 5.97
C ASP A 175 21.21 3.12 6.65
N SER A 176 20.94 4.27 6.04
CA SER A 176 21.40 5.58 6.51
C SER A 176 20.23 6.50 6.81
N ARG A 177 20.36 7.23 7.91
CA ARG A 177 19.50 8.37 8.27
C ARG A 177 20.30 9.68 8.40
N ARG A 178 21.51 9.73 7.82
CA ARG A 178 22.42 10.85 8.01
C ARG A 178 21.83 12.15 7.44
N GLY A 179 21.51 13.08 8.34
CA GLY A 179 20.93 14.37 7.95
C GLY A 179 19.46 14.29 7.53
N TRP A 180 18.86 13.10 7.59
CA TRP A 180 17.44 12.89 7.35
C TRP A 180 16.66 13.24 8.62
N ARG A 181 15.51 13.89 8.44
CA ARG A 181 14.57 14.22 9.51
C ARG A 181 13.19 13.86 9.02
N HIS A 182 12.44 13.17 9.86
CA HIS A 182 11.07 12.78 9.58
C HIS A 182 10.26 12.99 10.87
N PRO A 183 9.00 13.48 10.80
CA PRO A 183 8.11 13.46 11.96
C PRO A 183 7.80 12.02 12.39
N ASP A 184 7.28 11.84 13.59
CA ASP A 184 6.74 10.54 13.99
C ASP A 184 5.58 10.14 13.05
N GLY A 185 5.49 8.86 12.74
CA GLY A 185 4.50 8.32 11.80
C GLY A 185 3.39 7.53 12.47
N SER A 186 2.42 7.13 11.65
CA SER A 186 1.38 6.20 12.05
C SER A 186 1.95 4.81 12.29
N ASN A 187 1.45 4.11 13.31
CA ASN A 187 1.72 2.68 13.52
C ASN A 187 0.68 1.77 12.85
N LEU A 188 -0.19 2.32 11.98
CA LEU A 188 -1.19 1.56 11.25
C LEU A 188 -0.56 0.82 10.08
N VAL A 189 -0.69 -0.50 10.05
CA VAL A 189 0.00 -1.37 9.09
C VAL A 189 -0.94 -2.22 8.22
N ALA A 190 -2.25 -2.16 8.50
CA ALA A 190 -3.29 -2.69 7.63
C ALA A 190 -4.57 -1.89 7.82
N TRP A 191 -5.29 -1.63 6.73
CA TRP A 191 -6.57 -0.92 6.76
C TRP A 191 -7.50 -1.34 5.63
N ALA A 192 -8.79 -1.08 5.81
CA ALA A 192 -9.80 -1.14 4.77
C ALA A 192 -10.31 0.28 4.48
N LYS A 193 -10.73 0.54 3.25
CA LYS A 193 -11.46 1.77 2.88
C LYS A 193 -12.26 1.57 1.61
N ARG A 194 -13.00 2.60 1.21
CA ARG A 194 -13.60 2.68 -0.12
C ARG A 194 -12.93 3.75 -0.97
N ALA A 195 -12.94 3.56 -2.29
CA ALA A 195 -12.71 4.63 -3.25
C ALA A 195 -13.75 4.49 -4.38
N GLY A 196 -14.56 5.53 -4.59
CA GLY A 196 -15.82 5.37 -5.33
C GLY A 196 -16.70 4.31 -4.65
N ASN A 197 -17.13 3.31 -5.42
CA ASN A 197 -17.89 2.15 -4.94
C ASN A 197 -17.01 0.92 -4.69
N SER A 198 -15.68 1.05 -4.75
CA SER A 198 -14.77 -0.09 -4.67
C SER A 198 -14.30 -0.35 -3.24
N PRO A 199 -14.44 -1.61 -2.75
CA PRO A 199 -13.82 -2.02 -1.51
C PRO A 199 -12.31 -2.20 -1.70
N ILE A 200 -11.54 -1.56 -0.83
CA ILE A 200 -10.08 -1.55 -0.86
C ILE A 200 -9.52 -2.08 0.45
N VAL A 201 -8.51 -2.93 0.37
CA VAL A 201 -7.66 -3.30 1.50
C VAL A 201 -6.22 -2.94 1.18
N TYR A 202 -5.51 -2.38 2.15
CA TYR A 202 -4.06 -2.28 2.11
C TYR A 202 -3.44 -3.10 3.24
N LEU A 203 -2.40 -3.87 2.92
CA LEU A 203 -1.54 -4.57 3.87
C LEU A 203 -0.10 -4.11 3.63
N GLN A 204 0.52 -3.47 4.63
CA GLN A 204 1.92 -3.03 4.52
C GLN A 204 2.87 -4.22 4.36
N PHE A 205 2.54 -5.35 4.96
CA PHE A 205 3.43 -6.51 4.96
C PHE A 205 3.64 -7.09 3.57
N GLY A 206 4.82 -7.64 3.29
CA GLY A 206 5.11 -8.34 2.06
C GLY A 206 6.51 -8.20 1.47
N ASP A 207 7.53 -7.71 2.20
CA ASP A 207 8.84 -7.43 1.59
C ASP A 207 9.62 -8.72 1.25
N GLY A 208 9.78 -9.60 2.24
CA GLY A 208 10.72 -10.72 2.19
C GLY A 208 10.08 -12.10 2.27
N PRO A 209 10.83 -13.18 1.96
CA PRO A 209 10.31 -14.55 2.04
C PRO A 209 9.83 -14.95 3.45
N ASP A 210 10.40 -14.35 4.49
CA ASP A 210 10.06 -14.65 5.89
C ASP A 210 8.62 -14.29 6.25
N VAL A 211 8.04 -13.24 5.62
CA VAL A 211 6.65 -12.88 5.90
C VAL A 211 5.67 -13.84 5.25
N TYR A 212 6.00 -14.39 4.08
CA TYR A 212 5.11 -15.31 3.35
C TYR A 212 4.95 -16.69 4.03
N VAL A 213 5.83 -17.05 4.96
CA VAL A 213 5.65 -18.27 5.77
C VAL A 213 4.70 -18.07 6.94
N ASP A 214 4.41 -16.82 7.34
CA ASP A 214 3.53 -16.48 8.45
C ASP A 214 2.07 -16.86 8.16
N ALA A 215 1.44 -17.55 9.11
CA ALA A 215 0.08 -18.06 8.94
C ALA A 215 -0.99 -16.96 9.05
N ASN A 216 -0.77 -15.95 9.89
CA ASN A 216 -1.68 -14.82 10.04
C ASN A 216 -1.63 -13.94 8.80
N TYR A 217 -0.43 -13.63 8.27
CA TYR A 217 -0.30 -12.86 7.03
C TYR A 217 -0.95 -13.56 5.84
N ARG A 218 -0.66 -14.85 5.61
CA ARG A 218 -1.32 -15.61 4.52
C ARG A 218 -2.83 -15.62 4.65
N ARG A 219 -3.35 -15.75 5.88
CA ARG A 219 -4.79 -15.69 6.15
C ARG A 219 -5.35 -14.30 5.87
N ALA A 220 -4.68 -13.23 6.30
CA ALA A 220 -5.08 -11.86 6.05
C ALA A 220 -5.16 -11.55 4.54
N VAL A 221 -4.16 -11.98 3.75
CA VAL A 221 -4.18 -11.83 2.28
C VAL A 221 -5.36 -12.59 1.67
N GLY A 222 -5.57 -13.86 2.06
CA GLY A 222 -6.70 -14.67 1.57
C GLY A 222 -8.07 -14.10 1.95
N ASN A 223 -8.21 -13.59 3.17
CA ASN A 223 -9.42 -12.93 3.65
C ASN A 223 -9.65 -11.60 2.93
N ALA A 224 -8.60 -10.81 2.68
CA ALA A 224 -8.69 -9.57 1.92
C ALA A 224 -9.23 -9.81 0.52
N ILE A 225 -8.64 -10.77 -0.22
CA ILE A 225 -9.11 -11.17 -1.55
C ILE A 225 -10.57 -11.62 -1.50
N SER A 226 -10.90 -12.52 -0.55
CA SER A 226 -12.27 -13.04 -0.41
C SER A 226 -13.28 -11.95 -0.08
N TRP A 227 -12.90 -10.98 0.76
CA TRP A 227 -13.77 -9.89 1.17
C TRP A 227 -13.99 -8.89 0.04
N VAL A 228 -12.94 -8.38 -0.63
CA VAL A 228 -13.11 -7.36 -1.68
C VAL A 228 -13.87 -7.88 -2.91
N SER A 229 -13.90 -9.20 -3.12
CA SER A 229 -14.72 -9.86 -4.16
C SER A 229 -16.13 -10.24 -3.69
N SER A 230 -16.46 -10.01 -2.42
CA SER A 230 -17.74 -10.43 -1.84
C SER A 230 -18.83 -9.39 -2.10
N ARG A 231 -20.06 -9.88 -2.27
CA ARG A 231 -21.25 -9.02 -2.36
C ARG A 231 -21.36 -8.06 -1.17
N ASP A 232 -21.03 -8.52 0.02
CA ASP A 232 -21.14 -7.72 1.24
C ASP A 232 -20.17 -6.53 1.24
N ALA A 233 -18.94 -6.71 0.73
CA ALA A 233 -18.00 -5.60 0.58
C ALA A 233 -18.44 -4.60 -0.49
N HIS A 234 -19.01 -5.07 -1.61
CA HIS A 234 -19.56 -4.17 -2.63
C HIS A 234 -20.75 -3.36 -2.11
N LEU A 235 -21.67 -3.98 -1.37
CA LEU A 235 -22.77 -3.28 -0.70
C LEU A 235 -22.26 -2.27 0.33
N TRP A 236 -21.29 -2.69 1.15
CA TRP A 236 -20.66 -1.81 2.13
C TRP A 236 -20.04 -0.57 1.47
N ALA A 237 -19.33 -0.74 0.34
CA ALA A 237 -18.68 0.36 -0.36
C ALA A 237 -19.66 1.29 -1.09
N SER A 238 -20.81 0.78 -1.56
CA SER A 238 -21.85 1.58 -2.24
C SER A 238 -22.75 2.38 -1.30
N ASP A 239 -22.90 1.93 -0.05
CA ASP A 239 -23.85 2.53 0.92
C ASP A 239 -23.23 3.66 1.77
N HIS A 240 -21.90 3.85 1.69
CA HIS A 240 -21.14 4.88 2.41
C HIS A 240 -20.64 5.98 1.47
#